data_AF-A0A1H4QN33-F1
#
_entry.id   AF-A0A1H4QN33-F1
#
_cell.length_a   1.000
_cell.length_b   1.000
_cell.length_c   1.000
_cell.angle_alpha   90.00
_cell.angle_beta   90.00
_cell.angle_gamma   90.00
#
_symmetry.space_group_name_H-M   'P 1'
#
loop_
_entity.id
_entity.type
_entity.pdbx_description
1 polymer ?
#
loop_
_entity_poly.entity_id
_entity_poly.type
_entity_poly.pdbx_seq_one_letter_code
_entity_poly.pdbx_strand_id
1 'polypeptide(L)'
;MPTMPDCAISLTGVSKTFRRFQHPGWRALDALGWPVSKRRYDQFQALADINLNIARGEKVALIGRNGAGKSTLLRLIAGQMRADAGQIRVNGQVQALMTLGTGFHPDFSGLENIRSALAYQGIAPSQVDACIEEIADFTELDSFLRRPVKEYSAGMYARLAFAVATTITPEVLIIDEILGAGDAYFLGKCIQRMKALTSQGATILFVSHDISSVQMLCDRGIWLEGGCIRQDGPLLPVSKAYLASIREQEERRVRARSMSLTRGQVCALTADGGQTSLLRLMGRDGVVPTQPLLVRAIDYGDASGQLGSIDMAGAQVGGSCLIIDSQFMNWQRVASSTNADCWAFGDFGGRYQHAPLQLAWPNGVPEGAWVQLQLRNSPSHPVLLEQYDPEQGVYCTLAEIAADNSQTWIDLRAPLQTEFTLGRNLRADLLADLQELSSDDRYGSGEVRITGFGFFDAGGTRRHTLITGEPAFAVIAFDADQVVLDPIPVVAIYRPDGTCVMQVIASLSGQRFVQLEGKGGIRVDFAPLLLGPGDYLVSVALFRELNLASAVEPSSYDLHDRCHALKVLPPSGIHVQIGVVNQPAHWELLP
;
A
#
# COMPACT_ATOMS: atom_id res chain seq x y z
N MET A 1 -39.21 23.32 12.77
CA MET A 1 -38.27 22.45 12.03
C MET A 1 -36.86 22.79 12.50
N PRO A 2 -35.96 21.81 12.69
CA PRO A 2 -34.57 22.12 13.00
C PRO A 2 -33.96 22.87 11.80
N THR A 3 -33.36 24.02 12.07
CA THR A 3 -32.62 24.79 11.07
C THR A 3 -31.43 23.97 10.60
N MET A 4 -31.37 23.66 9.30
CA MET A 4 -30.17 23.06 8.72
C MET A 4 -28.97 24.00 8.99
N PRO A 5 -27.79 23.48 9.37
CA PRO A 5 -26.59 24.29 9.49
C PRO A 5 -26.25 24.95 8.15
N ASP A 6 -25.59 26.10 8.19
CA ASP A 6 -25.21 26.87 6.99
C ASP A 6 -24.20 26.08 6.14
N CYS A 7 -24.75 25.39 5.14
CA CYS A 7 -24.09 24.37 4.37
C CYS A 7 -23.54 24.99 3.09
N ALA A 8 -22.24 24.91 2.86
CA ALA A 8 -21.60 25.39 1.64
C ALA A 8 -21.87 24.47 0.45
N ILE A 9 -21.78 23.15 0.64
CA ILE A 9 -22.03 22.13 -0.39
C ILE A 9 -22.94 21.05 0.20
N SER A 10 -24.07 20.80 -0.46
CA SER A 10 -25.00 19.70 -0.12
C SER A 10 -25.29 18.86 -1.37
N LEU A 11 -25.06 17.56 -1.26
CA LEU A 11 -25.31 16.53 -2.26
C LEU A 11 -26.28 15.52 -1.66
N THR A 12 -27.41 15.26 -2.33
CA THR A 12 -28.40 14.27 -1.90
C THR A 12 -28.74 13.32 -3.04
N GLY A 13 -28.47 12.02 -2.87
CA GLY A 13 -28.78 10.98 -3.84
C GLY A 13 -27.97 11.04 -5.14
N VAL A 14 -26.79 11.66 -5.13
CA VAL A 14 -26.11 12.09 -6.37
C VAL A 14 -25.43 10.92 -7.06
N SER A 15 -25.85 10.65 -8.30
CA SER A 15 -25.32 9.55 -9.12
C SER A 15 -24.87 10.03 -10.51
N LYS A 16 -23.81 9.42 -11.04
CA LYS A 16 -23.27 9.71 -12.36
C LYS A 16 -22.79 8.45 -13.08
N THR A 17 -23.26 8.26 -14.31
CA THR A 17 -22.95 7.10 -15.16
C THR A 17 -22.51 7.56 -16.55
N PHE A 18 -21.39 7.03 -17.03
CA PHE A 18 -20.85 7.29 -18.37
C PHE A 18 -21.07 6.11 -19.30
N ARG A 19 -21.40 6.38 -20.57
CA ARG A 19 -21.38 5.37 -21.64
C ARG A 19 -19.96 5.21 -22.18
N ARG A 20 -19.40 4.01 -22.09
CA ARG A 20 -18.10 3.64 -22.65
C ARG A 20 -18.31 2.93 -23.98
N PHE A 21 -18.13 3.67 -25.08
CA PHE A 21 -18.23 3.12 -26.43
C PHE A 21 -16.92 2.39 -26.82
N GLN A 22 -17.04 1.22 -27.44
CA GLN A 22 -15.88 0.40 -27.85
C GLN A 22 -15.17 0.96 -29.10
N HIS A 23 -15.84 1.77 -29.92
CA HIS A 23 -15.23 2.50 -31.05
C HIS A 23 -15.62 3.98 -31.08
N PRO A 24 -14.70 4.89 -31.51
CA PRO A 24 -14.97 6.33 -31.59
C PRO A 24 -16.19 6.71 -32.45
N GLY A 25 -16.46 5.97 -33.53
CA GLY A 25 -17.59 6.25 -34.43
C GLY A 25 -18.96 6.15 -33.74
N TRP A 26 -19.14 5.20 -32.82
CA TRP A 26 -20.39 5.10 -32.05
C TRP A 26 -20.59 6.28 -31.09
N ARG A 27 -19.51 6.79 -30.50
CA ARG A 27 -19.53 7.99 -29.66
C ARG A 27 -19.92 9.24 -30.47
N ALA A 28 -19.45 9.35 -31.72
CA ALA A 28 -19.85 10.44 -32.62
C ALA A 28 -21.34 10.36 -32.99
N LEU A 29 -21.85 9.16 -33.28
CA LEU A 29 -23.29 8.96 -33.57
C LEU A 29 -24.19 9.28 -32.37
N ASP A 30 -23.81 8.85 -31.16
CA ASP A 30 -24.53 9.18 -29.91
C ASP A 30 -24.52 10.69 -29.63
N ALA A 31 -23.38 11.36 -29.84
CA ALA A 31 -23.24 12.81 -29.68
C ALA A 31 -24.03 13.62 -30.72
N LEU A 32 -24.27 13.06 -31.91
CA LEU A 32 -25.14 13.63 -32.95
C LEU A 32 -26.62 13.23 -32.78
N GLY A 33 -26.98 12.53 -31.69
CA GLY A 33 -28.36 12.18 -31.36
C GLY A 33 -28.92 10.93 -32.05
N TRP A 34 -28.10 10.16 -32.78
CA TRP A 34 -28.55 8.88 -33.35
C TRP A 34 -28.66 7.79 -32.27
N PRO A 35 -29.71 6.94 -32.30
CA PRO A 35 -29.92 5.92 -31.29
C PRO A 35 -28.90 4.78 -31.41
N VAL A 36 -27.87 4.79 -30.55
CA VAL A 36 -26.88 3.71 -30.47
C VAL A 36 -27.42 2.56 -29.60
N SER A 37 -27.30 1.32 -30.10
CA SER A 37 -27.74 0.12 -29.39
C SER A 37 -26.95 -0.13 -28.10
N LYS A 38 -27.64 -0.57 -27.04
CA LYS A 38 -27.04 -0.99 -25.75
C LYS A 38 -25.96 -2.08 -25.88
N ARG A 39 -25.89 -2.82 -27.00
CA ARG A 39 -24.81 -3.78 -27.29
C ARG A 39 -23.50 -3.15 -27.78
N ARG A 40 -23.44 -1.82 -27.96
CA ARG A 40 -22.28 -1.08 -28.50
C ARG A 40 -21.58 -0.17 -27.47
N TYR A 41 -22.09 -0.12 -26.24
CA TYR A 41 -21.49 0.62 -25.14
C TYR A 41 -21.73 -0.06 -23.80
N ASP A 42 -20.73 0.00 -22.93
CA ASP A 42 -20.84 -0.42 -21.53
C ASP A 42 -21.22 0.79 -20.66
N GLN A 43 -21.92 0.55 -19.55
CA GLN A 43 -22.21 1.61 -18.57
C GLN A 43 -21.18 1.57 -17.44
N PHE A 44 -20.50 2.69 -17.21
CA PHE A 44 -19.57 2.87 -16.09
C PHE A 44 -20.17 3.87 -15.11
N GLN A 45 -20.66 3.36 -13.98
CA GLN A 45 -21.11 4.19 -12.87
C GLN A 45 -19.86 4.76 -12.16
N ALA A 46 -19.69 6.08 -12.25
CA ALA A 46 -18.56 6.79 -11.66
C ALA A 46 -18.89 7.31 -10.24
N LEU A 47 -20.17 7.54 -9.96
CA LEU A 47 -20.71 7.89 -8.64
C LEU A 47 -22.06 7.22 -8.44
N ALA A 48 -22.31 6.70 -7.24
CA ALA A 48 -23.53 6.03 -6.84
C ALA A 48 -24.00 6.59 -5.49
N ASP A 49 -25.24 7.12 -5.47
CA ASP A 49 -25.96 7.55 -4.26
C ASP A 49 -25.12 8.38 -3.26
N ILE A 50 -24.37 9.36 -3.79
CA ILE A 50 -23.54 10.24 -2.96
C ILE A 50 -24.43 11.18 -2.15
N ASN A 51 -24.33 11.04 -0.83
CA ASN A 51 -24.98 11.90 0.16
C ASN A 51 -23.88 12.56 1.01
N LEU A 52 -23.75 13.88 0.93
CA LEU A 52 -22.64 14.62 1.54
C LEU A 52 -23.05 16.06 1.86
N ASN A 53 -22.72 16.53 3.07
CA ASN A 53 -22.87 17.91 3.49
C ASN A 53 -21.54 18.45 4.02
N ILE A 54 -21.13 19.62 3.56
CA ILE A 54 -19.94 20.36 3.99
C ILE A 54 -20.40 21.74 4.49
N ALA A 55 -20.11 22.07 5.74
CA ALA A 55 -20.48 23.36 6.34
C ALA A 55 -19.55 24.49 5.88
N ARG A 56 -20.00 25.75 5.95
CA ARG A 56 -19.15 26.91 5.63
C ARG A 56 -17.91 26.95 6.52
N GLY A 57 -16.76 27.24 5.92
CA GLY A 57 -15.47 27.33 6.63
C GLY A 57 -14.81 25.98 6.96
N GLU A 58 -15.42 24.85 6.63
CA GLU A 58 -14.76 23.54 6.78
C GLU A 58 -13.58 23.38 5.81
N LYS A 59 -12.53 22.69 6.25
CA LYS A 59 -11.43 22.20 5.41
C LYS A 59 -11.54 20.68 5.33
N VAL A 60 -11.98 20.20 4.17
CA VAL A 60 -12.34 18.80 3.95
C VAL A 60 -11.43 18.18 2.90
N ALA A 61 -10.81 17.06 3.23
CA ALA A 61 -10.02 16.28 2.28
C ALA A 61 -10.86 15.20 1.60
N LEU A 62 -10.73 15.06 0.27
CA LEU A 62 -11.32 14.00 -0.53
C LEU A 62 -10.25 12.99 -0.90
N ILE A 63 -10.19 11.87 -0.19
CA ILE A 63 -9.20 10.80 -0.39
C ILE A 63 -9.84 9.60 -1.10
N GLY A 64 -9.01 8.75 -1.71
CA GLY A 64 -9.48 7.60 -2.48
C GLY A 64 -8.58 7.30 -3.68
N ARG A 65 -8.66 6.08 -4.19
CA ARG A 65 -7.80 5.60 -5.29
C ARG A 65 -8.07 6.33 -6.61
N ASN A 66 -7.15 6.19 -7.56
CA ASN A 66 -7.39 6.60 -8.95
C ASN A 66 -8.56 5.79 -9.53
N GLY A 67 -9.51 6.49 -10.16
CA GLY A 67 -10.77 5.90 -10.63
C GLY A 67 -11.90 5.81 -9.59
N ALA A 68 -11.70 6.20 -8.32
CA ALA A 68 -12.73 6.11 -7.28
C ALA A 68 -13.88 7.15 -7.37
N GLY A 69 -13.87 8.03 -8.39
CA GLY A 69 -14.92 9.04 -8.60
C GLY A 69 -14.54 10.48 -8.23
N LYS A 70 -13.41 10.71 -7.54
CA LYS A 70 -12.98 12.03 -7.00
C LYS A 70 -13.18 13.20 -7.98
N SER A 71 -12.47 13.22 -9.11
CA SER A 71 -12.55 14.30 -10.11
C SER A 71 -13.91 14.39 -10.82
N THR A 72 -14.74 13.34 -10.78
CA THR A 72 -16.14 13.40 -11.24
C THR A 72 -16.98 14.18 -10.23
N LEU A 73 -16.82 13.90 -8.94
CA LEU A 73 -17.51 14.62 -7.87
C LEU A 73 -17.13 16.10 -7.85
N LEU A 74 -15.84 16.44 -8.01
CA LEU A 74 -15.40 17.83 -8.09
C LEU A 74 -16.01 18.58 -9.29
N ARG A 75 -16.07 17.96 -10.47
CA ARG A 75 -16.69 18.57 -11.67
C ARG A 75 -18.19 18.78 -11.52
N LEU A 76 -18.87 17.94 -10.73
CA LEU A 76 -20.27 18.11 -10.38
C LEU A 76 -20.47 19.29 -9.39
N ILE A 77 -19.64 19.38 -8.35
CA ILE A 77 -19.68 20.49 -7.37
C ILE A 77 -19.34 21.83 -8.05
N ALA A 78 -18.34 21.85 -8.94
CA ALA A 78 -17.95 23.04 -9.70
C ALA A 78 -18.91 23.41 -10.86
N GLY A 79 -20.05 22.72 -11.01
CA GLY A 79 -21.04 22.99 -12.06
C GLY A 79 -20.59 22.68 -13.50
N GLN A 80 -19.38 22.14 -13.69
CA GLN A 80 -18.82 21.77 -15.00
C GLN A 80 -19.52 20.54 -15.62
N MET A 81 -20.28 19.80 -14.81
CA MET A 81 -21.03 18.62 -15.22
C MET A 81 -22.37 18.54 -14.49
N ARG A 82 -23.38 17.95 -15.13
CA ARG A 82 -24.67 17.61 -14.49
C ARG A 82 -24.69 16.14 -14.03
N ALA A 83 -25.26 15.91 -12.86
CA ALA A 83 -25.57 14.56 -12.37
C ALA A 83 -26.70 13.91 -13.20
N ASP A 84 -26.78 12.58 -13.17
CA ASP A 84 -27.86 11.85 -13.85
C ASP A 84 -29.06 11.59 -12.92
N ALA A 85 -28.81 11.58 -11.60
CA ALA A 85 -29.82 11.55 -10.55
C ALA A 85 -29.31 12.28 -9.28
N GLY A 86 -30.24 12.62 -8.37
CA GLY A 86 -29.97 13.36 -7.15
C GLY A 86 -30.08 14.89 -7.29
N GLN A 87 -29.76 15.61 -6.22
CA GLN A 87 -29.66 17.08 -6.21
C GLN A 87 -28.30 17.52 -5.69
N ILE A 88 -27.79 18.60 -6.27
CA ILE A 88 -26.57 19.29 -5.85
C ILE A 88 -26.96 20.74 -5.54
N ARG A 89 -26.60 21.23 -4.36
CA ARG A 89 -26.72 22.63 -3.98
C ARG A 89 -25.36 23.11 -3.51
N VAL A 90 -24.88 24.19 -4.10
CA VAL A 90 -23.66 24.86 -3.69
C VAL A 90 -24.01 26.32 -3.42
N ASN A 91 -23.82 26.74 -2.18
CA ASN A 91 -24.22 28.05 -1.68
C ASN A 91 -23.04 29.01 -1.73
N GLY A 92 -22.63 29.36 -2.95
CA GLY A 92 -21.62 30.40 -3.16
C GLY A 92 -20.82 30.22 -4.45
N GLN A 93 -19.92 31.15 -4.71
CA GLN A 93 -19.01 31.06 -5.86
C GLN A 93 -17.94 29.97 -5.63
N VAL A 94 -17.94 28.96 -6.50
CA VAL A 94 -16.92 27.89 -6.52
C VAL A 94 -15.73 28.31 -7.37
N GLN A 95 -14.56 28.36 -6.74
CA GLN A 95 -13.28 28.54 -7.40
C GLN A 95 -12.53 27.21 -7.40
N ALA A 96 -12.22 26.67 -8.58
CA ALA A 96 -11.66 25.33 -8.71
C ALA A 96 -10.29 25.33 -9.40
N LEU A 97 -9.25 25.07 -8.62
CA LEU A 97 -7.91 24.71 -9.09
C LEU A 97 -7.91 23.22 -9.50
N MET A 98 -8.60 22.92 -10.60
CA MET A 98 -8.69 21.58 -11.17
C MET A 98 -8.04 21.55 -12.56
N THR A 99 -7.05 20.66 -12.74
CA THR A 99 -6.33 20.43 -14.00
C THR A 99 -5.41 21.59 -14.43
N LEU A 100 -4.16 21.25 -14.81
CA LEU A 100 -3.24 22.18 -15.46
C LEU A 100 -3.85 22.69 -16.79
N GLY A 101 -3.97 24.01 -16.96
CA GLY A 101 -4.37 24.64 -18.22
C GLY A 101 -5.78 25.23 -18.31
N THR A 102 -6.61 25.22 -17.25
CA THR A 102 -8.03 25.64 -17.35
C THR A 102 -8.30 27.14 -17.16
N GLY A 103 -7.29 28.01 -17.29
CA GLY A 103 -7.48 29.47 -17.09
C GLY A 103 -6.38 30.38 -17.62
N PHE A 104 -5.17 29.87 -17.87
CA PHE A 104 -4.07 30.66 -18.46
C PHE A 104 -3.85 30.31 -19.93
N HIS A 105 -3.71 31.34 -20.76
CA HIS A 105 -3.31 31.22 -22.15
C HIS A 105 -1.79 30.98 -22.24
N PRO A 106 -1.32 29.92 -22.90
CA PRO A 106 0.10 29.50 -22.86
C PRO A 106 1.06 30.50 -23.50
N ASP A 107 0.61 31.23 -24.53
CA ASP A 107 1.43 32.25 -25.20
C ASP A 107 1.42 33.62 -24.50
N PHE A 108 0.51 33.83 -23.54
CA PHE A 108 0.47 35.08 -22.77
C PHE A 108 1.49 35.02 -21.63
N SER A 109 2.05 36.18 -21.29
CA SER A 109 2.92 36.32 -20.12
C SER A 109 2.17 36.06 -18.80
N GLY A 110 2.92 35.85 -17.71
CA GLY A 110 2.33 35.77 -16.37
C GLY A 110 1.45 36.98 -16.03
N LEU A 111 1.92 38.20 -16.33
CA LEU A 111 1.18 39.46 -16.09
C LEU A 111 -0.12 39.55 -16.91
N GLU A 112 -0.10 39.15 -18.18
CA GLU A 112 -1.29 39.14 -19.03
C GLU A 112 -2.31 38.11 -18.52
N ASN A 113 -1.84 36.93 -18.12
CA ASN A 113 -2.66 35.89 -17.52
C ASN A 113 -3.28 36.29 -16.17
N ILE A 114 -2.53 36.98 -15.29
CA ILE A 114 -3.06 37.56 -14.06
C ILE A 114 -4.20 38.53 -14.39
N ARG A 115 -3.97 39.48 -15.31
CA ARG A 115 -4.98 40.47 -15.71
C ARG A 115 -6.24 39.83 -16.27
N SER A 116 -6.10 38.84 -17.16
CA SER A 116 -7.24 38.09 -17.70
C SER A 116 -8.02 37.35 -16.62
N ALA A 117 -7.33 36.74 -15.65
CA ALA A 117 -7.99 36.02 -14.55
C ALA A 117 -8.70 36.96 -13.57
N LEU A 118 -8.08 38.07 -13.16
CA LEU A 118 -8.71 39.07 -12.29
C LEU A 118 -9.93 39.73 -12.96
N ALA A 119 -9.84 40.02 -14.27
CA ALA A 119 -10.97 40.53 -15.04
C ALA A 119 -12.12 39.51 -15.14
N TYR A 120 -11.81 38.22 -15.33
CA TYR A 120 -12.81 37.14 -15.32
C TYR A 120 -13.47 36.98 -13.94
N GLN A 121 -12.73 37.22 -12.86
CA GLN A 121 -13.23 37.22 -11.48
C GLN A 121 -14.04 38.49 -11.13
N GLY A 122 -14.14 39.47 -12.04
CA GLY A 122 -14.95 40.69 -11.85
C GLY A 122 -14.28 41.78 -11.02
N ILE A 123 -12.94 41.74 -10.84
CA ILE A 123 -12.20 42.77 -10.10
C ILE A 123 -12.30 44.12 -10.80
N ALA A 124 -12.59 45.17 -10.02
CA ALA A 124 -12.68 46.53 -10.52
C ALA A 124 -11.29 47.01 -11.03
N PRO A 125 -11.21 47.75 -12.16
CA PRO A 125 -9.92 48.20 -12.71
C PRO A 125 -9.02 48.94 -11.71
N SER A 126 -9.59 49.65 -10.73
CA SER A 126 -8.87 50.36 -9.67
C SER A 126 -8.20 49.46 -8.63
N GLN A 127 -8.51 48.16 -8.60
CA GLN A 127 -7.94 47.18 -7.67
C GLN A 127 -6.95 46.22 -8.37
N VAL A 128 -6.95 46.17 -9.71
CA VAL A 128 -6.16 45.21 -10.49
C VAL A 128 -4.66 45.32 -10.21
N ASP A 129 -4.09 46.53 -10.19
CA ASP A 129 -2.64 46.71 -10.01
C ASP A 129 -2.18 46.30 -8.60
N ALA A 130 -2.95 46.61 -7.55
CA ALA A 130 -2.68 46.15 -6.19
C ALA A 130 -2.74 44.61 -6.06
N CYS A 131 -3.69 43.97 -6.76
CA CYS A 131 -3.75 42.51 -6.85
C CYS A 131 -2.54 41.93 -7.61
N ILE A 132 -2.05 42.60 -8.65
CA ILE A 132 -0.86 42.16 -9.41
C ILE A 132 0.40 42.22 -8.54
N GLU A 133 0.59 43.29 -7.76
CA GLU A 133 1.71 43.42 -6.81
C GLU A 133 1.66 42.30 -5.76
N GLU A 134 0.49 42.09 -5.15
CA GLU A 134 0.25 41.02 -4.16
C GLU A 134 0.58 39.62 -4.70
N ILE A 135 0.16 39.32 -5.94
CA ILE A 135 0.45 38.05 -6.62
C ILE A 135 1.94 37.94 -6.96
N ALA A 136 2.60 39.03 -7.36
CA ALA A 136 4.03 39.03 -7.67
C ALA A 136 4.87 38.69 -6.42
N ASP A 137 4.61 39.39 -5.31
CA ASP A 137 5.27 39.19 -4.02
C ASP A 137 4.98 37.78 -3.43
N PHE A 138 3.76 37.27 -3.60
CA PHE A 138 3.43 35.93 -3.15
C PHE A 138 4.19 34.86 -3.96
N THR A 139 4.23 34.99 -5.29
CA THR A 139 4.76 33.95 -6.20
C THR A 139 6.27 33.89 -6.31
N GLU A 140 6.98 35.00 -6.05
CA GLU A 140 8.44 35.12 -6.20
C GLU A 140 8.94 34.78 -7.62
N LEU A 141 8.12 35.09 -8.63
CA LEU A 141 8.45 34.82 -10.03
C LEU A 141 9.17 35.99 -10.73
N ASP A 142 9.16 37.20 -10.16
CA ASP A 142 9.87 38.39 -10.63
C ASP A 142 9.84 38.57 -12.16
N SER A 143 11.01 38.44 -12.80
CA SER A 143 11.20 38.59 -14.24
C SER A 143 10.45 37.56 -15.09
N PHE A 144 10.13 36.37 -14.55
CA PHE A 144 9.35 35.36 -15.25
C PHE A 144 7.90 35.77 -15.47
N LEU A 145 7.35 36.69 -14.66
CA LEU A 145 5.99 37.24 -14.89
C LEU A 145 5.86 37.95 -16.25
N ARG A 146 6.98 38.39 -16.84
CA ARG A 146 7.02 39.00 -18.19
C ARG A 146 7.26 37.98 -19.31
N ARG A 147 7.46 36.70 -19.00
CA ARG A 147 7.64 35.61 -19.97
C ARG A 147 6.35 34.81 -20.19
N PRO A 148 6.13 34.25 -21.39
CA PRO A 148 5.01 33.36 -21.69
C PRO A 148 4.89 32.21 -20.69
N VAL A 149 3.66 31.88 -20.27
CA VAL A 149 3.41 30.83 -19.28
C VAL A 149 3.81 29.43 -19.79
N LYS A 150 3.89 29.21 -21.10
CA LYS A 150 4.46 27.98 -21.69
C LYS A 150 5.96 27.76 -21.41
N GLU A 151 6.70 28.79 -20.98
CA GLU A 151 8.11 28.67 -20.55
C GLU A 151 8.24 28.26 -19.06
N TYR A 152 7.12 28.14 -18.33
CA TYR A 152 7.14 27.89 -16.89
C TYR A 152 7.35 26.41 -16.59
N SER A 153 8.08 26.12 -15.51
CA SER A 153 8.06 24.79 -14.90
C SER A 153 6.67 24.51 -14.30
N ALA A 154 6.34 23.22 -14.09
CA ALA A 154 5.10 22.82 -13.42
C ALA A 154 4.94 23.50 -12.04
N GLY A 155 6.04 23.65 -11.30
CA GLY A 155 6.06 24.38 -10.04
C GLY A 155 5.74 25.87 -10.21
N MET A 156 6.42 26.58 -11.12
CA MET A 156 6.14 28.00 -11.39
C MET A 156 4.69 28.23 -11.82
N TYR A 157 4.14 27.36 -12.66
CA TYR A 157 2.73 27.38 -13.05
C TYR A 157 1.81 27.21 -11.83
N ALA A 158 2.09 26.21 -10.98
CA ALA A 158 1.34 25.96 -9.76
C ALA A 158 1.37 27.16 -8.79
N ARG A 159 2.54 27.81 -8.62
CA ARG A 159 2.68 29.04 -7.82
C ARG A 159 1.74 30.13 -8.32
N LEU A 160 1.81 30.44 -9.62
CA LEU A 160 1.01 31.50 -10.23
C LEU A 160 -0.49 31.21 -10.18
N ALA A 161 -0.89 29.97 -10.52
CA ALA A 161 -2.28 29.55 -10.49
C ALA A 161 -2.86 29.61 -9.08
N PHE A 162 -2.13 29.13 -8.07
CA PHE A 162 -2.57 29.21 -6.67
C PHE A 162 -2.66 30.64 -6.18
N ALA A 163 -1.67 31.49 -6.47
CA ALA A 163 -1.68 32.89 -6.06
C ALA A 163 -2.91 33.62 -6.62
N VAL A 164 -3.10 33.58 -7.94
CA VAL A 164 -4.26 34.18 -8.65
C VAL A 164 -5.61 33.63 -8.16
N ALA A 165 -5.66 32.36 -7.75
CA ALA A 165 -6.88 31.75 -7.22
C ALA A 165 -7.11 31.98 -5.73
N THR A 166 -6.17 32.62 -5.03
CA THR A 166 -6.25 32.92 -3.58
C THR A 166 -6.08 34.40 -3.26
N THR A 167 -5.93 35.28 -4.25
CA THR A 167 -5.93 36.75 -4.12
C THR A 167 -7.27 37.28 -3.65
N ILE A 168 -8.36 36.67 -4.13
CA ILE A 168 -9.73 36.90 -3.64
C ILE A 168 -10.06 35.80 -2.64
N THR A 169 -10.92 36.09 -1.67
CA THR A 169 -11.47 35.10 -0.73
C THR A 169 -12.70 34.40 -1.36
N PRO A 170 -12.60 33.16 -1.89
CA PRO A 170 -13.75 32.45 -2.42
C PRO A 170 -14.64 31.91 -1.29
N GLU A 171 -15.92 31.71 -1.56
CA GLU A 171 -16.81 31.00 -0.63
C GLU A 171 -16.51 29.49 -0.58
N VAL A 172 -16.15 28.91 -1.74
CA VAL A 172 -15.74 27.51 -1.89
C VAL A 172 -14.50 27.43 -2.78
N LEU A 173 -13.38 26.95 -2.23
CA LEU A 173 -12.14 26.67 -2.94
C LEU A 173 -11.94 25.15 -3.11
N ILE A 174 -11.88 24.68 -4.34
CA ILE A 174 -11.50 23.30 -4.69
C ILE A 174 -10.05 23.29 -5.14
N ILE A 175 -9.24 22.37 -4.61
CA ILE A 175 -7.83 22.21 -4.95
C ILE A 175 -7.57 20.74 -5.30
N ASP A 176 -7.05 20.45 -6.50
CA ASP A 176 -6.83 19.09 -7.01
C ASP A 176 -5.35 18.92 -7.41
N GLU A 177 -4.58 18.20 -6.57
CA GLU A 177 -3.18 17.73 -6.75
C GLU A 177 -2.07 18.76 -7.06
N ILE A 178 -2.40 19.99 -7.46
CA ILE A 178 -1.45 21.01 -7.99
C ILE A 178 -0.44 21.52 -6.94
N LEU A 179 -0.76 21.48 -5.64
CA LEU A 179 0.16 21.97 -4.59
C LEU A 179 1.40 21.09 -4.39
N GLY A 180 1.39 19.83 -4.86
CA GLY A 180 2.53 18.92 -4.74
C GLY A 180 3.72 19.26 -5.66
N ALA A 181 3.56 20.21 -6.59
CA ALA A 181 4.60 20.60 -7.55
C ALA A 181 5.53 21.74 -7.06
N GLY A 182 5.34 22.22 -5.82
CA GLY A 182 6.17 23.26 -5.20
C GLY A 182 7.30 22.71 -4.31
N ASP A 183 8.20 23.59 -3.88
CA ASP A 183 9.14 23.25 -2.80
C ASP A 183 8.49 23.41 -1.42
N ALA A 184 9.15 22.86 -0.39
CA ALA A 184 8.63 22.88 0.99
C ALA A 184 8.45 24.30 1.56
N TYR A 185 9.25 25.27 1.11
CA TYR A 185 9.14 26.66 1.52
C TYR A 185 7.84 27.29 0.96
N PHE A 186 7.58 27.13 -0.33
CA PHE A 186 6.37 27.63 -0.97
C PHE A 186 5.12 26.88 -0.47
N LEU A 187 5.21 25.58 -0.18
CA LEU A 187 4.13 24.84 0.48
C LEU A 187 3.78 25.46 1.84
N GLY A 188 4.79 25.92 2.60
CA GLY A 188 4.61 26.71 3.82
C GLY A 188 3.81 28.00 3.61
N LYS A 189 4.15 28.79 2.56
CA LYS A 189 3.36 29.98 2.16
C LYS A 189 1.92 29.61 1.80
N CYS A 190 1.69 28.53 1.04
CA CYS A 190 0.37 28.04 0.69
C CYS A 190 -0.47 27.64 1.92
N ILE A 191 0.13 26.94 2.89
CA ILE A 191 -0.53 26.58 4.16
C ILE A 191 -0.97 27.84 4.92
N GLN A 192 -0.11 28.86 5.01
CA GLN A 192 -0.45 30.12 5.67
C GLN A 192 -1.59 30.87 4.95
N ARG A 193 -1.54 30.95 3.61
CA ARG A 193 -2.62 31.53 2.78
C ARG A 193 -3.96 30.80 3.02
N MET A 194 -3.97 29.48 2.99
CA MET A 194 -5.20 28.70 3.22
C MET A 194 -5.76 28.87 4.64
N LYS A 195 -4.89 29.00 5.66
CA LYS A 195 -5.30 29.34 7.03
C LYS A 195 -5.92 30.75 7.11
N ALA A 196 -5.37 31.73 6.40
CA ALA A 196 -5.95 33.08 6.31
C ALA A 196 -7.33 33.06 5.63
N LEU A 197 -7.46 32.42 4.46
CA LEU A 197 -8.73 32.30 3.73
C LEU A 197 -9.82 31.62 4.57
N THR A 198 -9.51 30.52 5.24
CA THR A 198 -10.48 29.79 6.09
C THR A 198 -10.87 30.59 7.32
N SER A 199 -9.96 31.37 7.91
CA SER A 199 -10.30 32.32 8.99
C SER A 199 -11.25 33.44 8.55
N GLN A 200 -11.34 33.72 7.24
CA GLN A 200 -12.28 34.66 6.64
C GLN A 200 -13.60 34.00 6.19
N GLY A 201 -13.80 32.71 6.47
CA GLY A 201 -15.03 31.96 6.16
C GLY A 201 -15.01 31.14 4.87
N ALA A 202 -13.89 31.10 4.14
CA ALA A 202 -13.76 30.29 2.93
C ALA A 202 -13.83 28.78 3.25
N THR A 203 -14.63 28.03 2.50
CA THR A 203 -14.72 26.56 2.60
C THR A 203 -13.69 25.94 1.67
N ILE A 204 -12.91 24.97 2.13
CA ILE A 204 -11.87 24.30 1.31
C ILE A 204 -12.21 22.83 1.11
N LEU A 205 -12.23 22.39 -0.15
CA LEU A 205 -12.27 20.98 -0.55
C LEU A 205 -10.94 20.60 -1.22
N PHE A 206 -10.11 19.85 -0.52
CA PHE A 206 -8.76 19.50 -0.93
C PHE A 206 -8.69 18.05 -1.43
N VAL A 207 -8.09 17.82 -2.61
CA VAL A 207 -7.97 16.49 -3.22
C VAL A 207 -6.51 16.21 -3.51
N SER A 208 -6.01 15.13 -2.91
CA SER A 208 -4.63 14.67 -3.06
C SER A 208 -4.53 13.17 -2.79
N HIS A 209 -3.51 12.55 -3.35
CA HIS A 209 -3.06 11.21 -3.01
C HIS A 209 -1.98 11.21 -1.90
N ASP A 210 -1.32 12.35 -1.65
CA ASP A 210 -0.43 12.52 -0.49
C ASP A 210 -1.24 12.81 0.78
N ILE A 211 -1.23 11.84 1.68
CA ILE A 211 -1.89 11.90 2.99
C ILE A 211 -1.21 12.92 3.93
N SER A 212 0.09 13.18 3.76
CA SER A 212 0.86 14.11 4.61
C SER A 212 0.40 15.55 4.41
N SER A 213 0.34 16.02 3.16
CA SER A 213 -0.20 17.34 2.80
C SER A 213 -1.67 17.48 3.21
N VAL A 214 -2.46 16.41 3.05
CA VAL A 214 -3.86 16.34 3.48
C VAL A 214 -3.98 16.57 5.01
N GLN A 215 -3.17 15.88 5.82
CA GLN A 215 -3.17 15.99 7.28
C GLN A 215 -2.72 17.37 7.79
N MET A 216 -1.85 18.07 7.07
CA MET A 216 -1.44 19.45 7.42
C MET A 216 -2.51 20.52 7.11
N LEU A 217 -3.48 20.22 6.24
CA LEU A 217 -4.38 21.20 5.63
C LEU A 217 -5.86 21.06 6.04
N CYS A 218 -6.32 19.84 6.31
CA CYS A 218 -7.75 19.54 6.52
C CYS A 218 -8.02 18.95 7.91
N ASP A 219 -9.22 19.19 8.44
CA ASP A 219 -9.64 18.65 9.75
C ASP A 219 -10.54 17.40 9.59
N ARG A 220 -11.27 17.34 8.46
CA ARG A 220 -12.22 16.28 8.09
C ARG A 220 -11.75 15.56 6.83
N GLY A 221 -11.98 14.24 6.75
CA GLY A 221 -11.68 13.42 5.59
C GLY A 221 -12.93 12.70 5.08
N ILE A 222 -13.06 12.61 3.76
CA ILE A 222 -14.06 11.81 3.06
C ILE A 222 -13.31 10.84 2.16
N TRP A 223 -13.49 9.55 2.39
CA TRP A 223 -12.91 8.49 1.58
C TRP A 223 -13.92 7.98 0.56
N LEU A 224 -13.63 8.16 -0.73
CA LEU A 224 -14.35 7.53 -1.84
C LEU A 224 -13.72 6.18 -2.24
N GLU A 225 -14.56 5.18 -2.43
CA GLU A 225 -14.22 3.90 -3.03
C GLU A 225 -15.35 3.44 -3.97
N GLY A 226 -15.00 2.97 -5.18
CA GLY A 226 -15.99 2.45 -6.14
C GLY A 226 -17.08 3.44 -6.59
N GLY A 227 -16.90 4.75 -6.39
CA GLY A 227 -17.93 5.75 -6.64
C GLY A 227 -18.92 5.96 -5.49
N CYS A 228 -18.67 5.37 -4.32
CA CYS A 228 -19.44 5.56 -3.07
C CYS A 228 -18.56 6.24 -2.01
N ILE A 229 -19.17 6.87 -1.00
CA ILE A 229 -18.45 7.27 0.23
C ILE A 229 -18.32 6.04 1.12
N ARG A 230 -17.08 5.60 1.38
CA ARG A 230 -16.78 4.50 2.31
C ARG A 230 -16.78 5.02 3.75
N GLN A 231 -16.22 6.20 3.98
CA GLN A 231 -16.09 6.78 5.32
C GLN A 231 -16.04 8.32 5.25
N ASP A 232 -16.62 8.98 6.24
CA ASP A 232 -16.65 10.43 6.42
C ASP A 232 -16.48 10.73 7.92
N GLY A 233 -15.62 11.67 8.29
CA GLY A 233 -15.35 12.02 9.69
C GLY A 233 -14.00 12.71 9.91
N PRO A 234 -13.49 12.75 11.15
CA PRO A 234 -12.19 13.34 11.47
C PRO A 234 -11.08 12.72 10.62
N LEU A 235 -10.17 13.56 10.13
CA LEU A 235 -9.24 13.16 9.08
C LEU A 235 -8.30 12.02 9.46
N LEU A 236 -7.79 12.01 10.70
CA LEU A 236 -6.85 10.99 11.16
C LEU A 236 -7.45 9.57 11.05
N PRO A 237 -8.59 9.22 11.70
CA PRO A 237 -9.27 7.94 11.49
C PRO A 237 -9.56 7.57 10.04
N VAL A 238 -9.99 8.53 9.22
CA VAL A 238 -10.36 8.28 7.81
C VAL A 238 -9.11 7.97 6.97
N SER A 239 -8.00 8.70 7.19
CA SER A 239 -6.73 8.47 6.50
C SER A 239 -6.09 7.13 6.88
N LYS A 240 -6.14 6.73 8.17
CA LYS A 240 -5.68 5.40 8.62
C LYS A 240 -6.47 4.27 7.96
N ALA A 241 -7.80 4.35 7.99
CA ALA A 241 -8.66 3.33 7.39
C ALA A 241 -8.46 3.19 5.87
N TYR A 242 -8.24 4.32 5.17
CA TYR A 242 -7.87 4.33 3.75
C TYR A 242 -6.51 3.65 3.50
N LEU A 243 -5.47 3.99 4.27
CA LEU A 243 -4.15 3.38 4.13
C LEU A 243 -4.17 1.86 4.40
N ALA A 244 -4.89 1.42 5.44
CA ALA A 244 -5.10 -0.01 5.72
C ALA A 244 -5.79 -0.73 4.54
N SER A 245 -6.78 -0.10 3.91
CA SER A 245 -7.46 -0.68 2.74
C SER A 245 -6.56 -0.78 1.50
N ILE A 246 -5.62 0.16 1.33
CA ILE A 246 -4.61 0.07 0.27
C ILE A 246 -3.72 -1.13 0.54
N ARG A 247 -3.17 -1.25 1.76
CA ARG A 247 -2.29 -2.35 2.18
C ARG A 247 -2.94 -3.71 1.94
N GLU A 248 -4.17 -3.92 2.42
CA GLU A 248 -4.91 -5.18 2.19
C GLU A 248 -5.12 -5.47 0.69
N GLN A 249 -5.42 -4.46 -0.13
CA GLN A 249 -5.58 -4.63 -1.58
C GLN A 249 -4.25 -4.83 -2.33
N GLU A 250 -3.15 -4.27 -1.84
CA GLU A 250 -1.79 -4.44 -2.34
C GLU A 250 -1.29 -5.85 -2.01
N GLU A 251 -1.43 -6.28 -0.76
CA GLU A 251 -1.14 -7.65 -0.31
C GLU A 251 -1.95 -8.68 -1.09
N ARG A 252 -3.26 -8.49 -1.28
CA ARG A 252 -4.08 -9.36 -2.13
C ARG A 252 -3.58 -9.42 -3.58
N ARG A 253 -3.03 -8.32 -4.12
CA ARG A 253 -2.44 -8.28 -5.47
C ARG A 253 -1.06 -8.93 -5.54
N VAL A 254 -0.26 -8.79 -4.50
CA VAL A 254 1.06 -9.42 -4.37
C VAL A 254 0.88 -10.92 -4.17
N ARG A 255 0.06 -11.37 -3.21
CA ARG A 255 -0.30 -12.79 -3.03
C ARG A 255 -0.88 -13.41 -4.30
N ALA A 256 -1.80 -12.72 -5.01
CA ALA A 256 -2.32 -13.21 -6.29
C ALA A 256 -1.28 -13.26 -7.44
N ARG A 257 -0.19 -12.47 -7.36
CA ARG A 257 0.94 -12.54 -8.30
C ARG A 257 1.95 -13.62 -7.91
N SER A 258 2.16 -13.86 -6.61
CA SER A 258 3.08 -14.88 -6.09
C SER A 258 2.50 -16.30 -6.15
N MET A 259 1.18 -16.45 -6.04
CA MET A 259 0.50 -17.76 -6.01
C MET A 259 0.03 -18.27 -7.39
N SER A 260 0.09 -17.46 -8.45
CA SER A 260 -0.16 -17.91 -9.84
C SER A 260 -1.53 -18.59 -10.11
N LEU A 261 -2.56 -18.28 -9.31
CA LEU A 261 -3.90 -18.86 -9.41
C LEU A 261 -4.92 -17.90 -10.03
N THR A 262 -5.94 -18.44 -10.71
CA THR A 262 -7.02 -17.62 -11.26
C THR A 262 -7.96 -17.09 -10.16
N ARG A 263 -8.62 -15.96 -10.43
CA ARG A 263 -9.51 -15.27 -9.46
C ARG A 263 -10.67 -16.15 -8.94
N GLY A 264 -11.06 -17.19 -9.68
CA GLY A 264 -12.07 -18.16 -9.24
C GLY A 264 -11.52 -19.22 -8.28
N GLN A 265 -10.31 -19.73 -8.53
CA GLN A 265 -9.62 -20.71 -7.67
C GLN A 265 -9.27 -20.10 -6.31
N VAL A 266 -8.87 -18.83 -6.29
CA VAL A 266 -8.65 -18.07 -5.04
C VAL A 266 -9.91 -18.03 -4.17
N CYS A 267 -11.10 -17.88 -4.78
CA CYS A 267 -12.38 -17.87 -4.06
C CYS A 267 -12.70 -19.23 -3.42
N ALA A 268 -12.36 -20.34 -4.09
CA ALA A 268 -12.58 -21.70 -3.58
C ALA A 268 -11.65 -22.04 -2.41
N LEU A 269 -10.38 -21.63 -2.48
CA LEU A 269 -9.40 -21.83 -1.40
C LEU A 269 -9.66 -20.99 -0.14
N THR A 270 -10.46 -19.93 -0.26
CA THR A 270 -10.84 -19.07 0.88
C THR A 270 -12.23 -19.37 1.46
N ALA A 271 -12.95 -20.35 0.92
CA ALA A 271 -14.32 -20.66 1.33
C ALA A 271 -14.40 -21.56 2.58
N ASP A 272 -13.50 -22.53 2.71
CA ASP A 272 -13.41 -23.45 3.86
C ASP A 272 -11.95 -23.59 4.32
N GLY A 273 -11.70 -23.35 5.61
CA GLY A 273 -10.36 -23.40 6.19
C GLY A 273 -9.79 -24.83 6.27
N GLY A 274 -8.51 -24.99 5.92
CA GLY A 274 -7.68 -26.16 6.27
C GLY A 274 -7.96 -27.49 5.54
N GLN A 275 -8.90 -27.55 4.60
CA GLN A 275 -9.32 -28.81 3.96
C GLN A 275 -8.58 -29.18 2.66
N THR A 276 -7.52 -28.46 2.26
CA THR A 276 -6.77 -28.79 1.03
C THR A 276 -5.26 -28.69 1.23
N SER A 277 -4.51 -29.60 0.59
CA SER A 277 -3.06 -29.52 0.44
C SER A 277 -2.73 -29.23 -1.01
N LEU A 278 -1.99 -28.16 -1.26
CA LEU A 278 -1.49 -27.80 -2.58
C LEU A 278 -0.05 -28.33 -2.72
N LEU A 279 0.22 -29.06 -3.81
CA LEU A 279 1.55 -29.58 -4.13
C LEU A 279 1.96 -29.17 -5.54
N ARG A 280 3.26 -29.26 -5.84
CA ARG A 280 3.78 -29.07 -7.21
C ARG A 280 4.95 -30.00 -7.51
N LEU A 281 5.09 -30.33 -8.79
CA LEU A 281 6.35 -30.75 -9.38
C LEU A 281 7.07 -29.53 -9.96
N MET A 282 8.35 -29.37 -9.65
CA MET A 282 9.21 -28.30 -10.17
C MET A 282 10.58 -28.87 -10.52
N GLY A 283 11.21 -28.39 -11.59
CA GLY A 283 12.58 -28.79 -11.90
C GLY A 283 13.55 -28.25 -10.85
N ARG A 284 14.58 -29.04 -10.49
CA ARG A 284 15.60 -28.60 -9.53
C ARG A 284 16.27 -27.31 -10.01
N ASP A 285 16.59 -26.41 -9.08
CA ASP A 285 17.16 -25.09 -9.34
C ASP A 285 16.35 -24.22 -10.35
N GLY A 286 15.05 -24.53 -10.52
CA GLY A 286 14.13 -23.85 -11.43
C GLY A 286 14.25 -24.27 -12.91
N VAL A 287 15.08 -25.26 -13.24
CA VAL A 287 15.32 -25.69 -14.63
C VAL A 287 14.34 -26.80 -15.02
N VAL A 288 13.46 -26.54 -15.98
CA VAL A 288 12.45 -27.53 -16.41
C VAL A 288 13.10 -28.71 -17.15
N PRO A 289 12.68 -29.96 -16.90
CA PRO A 289 13.16 -31.11 -17.67
C PRO A 289 12.84 -31.02 -19.17
N THR A 290 13.86 -31.15 -20.02
CA THR A 290 13.72 -31.13 -21.49
C THR A 290 13.23 -32.47 -22.05
N GLN A 291 13.43 -33.56 -21.31
CA GLN A 291 12.72 -34.83 -21.52
C GLN A 291 11.76 -35.01 -20.33
N PRO A 292 10.45 -35.21 -20.55
CA PRO A 292 9.49 -35.11 -19.48
C PRO A 292 9.55 -36.28 -18.49
N LEU A 293 9.30 -35.96 -17.22
CA LEU A 293 8.88 -36.92 -16.21
C LEU A 293 7.42 -37.32 -16.50
N LEU A 294 7.09 -38.60 -16.44
CA LEU A 294 5.70 -39.09 -16.62
C LEU A 294 5.10 -39.51 -15.29
N VAL A 295 3.82 -39.22 -15.08
CA VAL A 295 3.01 -39.65 -13.93
C VAL A 295 1.76 -40.37 -14.45
N ARG A 296 1.50 -41.59 -13.96
CA ARG A 296 0.34 -42.41 -14.40
C ARG A 296 -0.74 -42.60 -13.32
N ALA A 297 -0.42 -42.31 -12.06
CA ALA A 297 -1.35 -42.34 -10.94
C ALA A 297 -0.80 -41.48 -9.80
N ILE A 298 -1.70 -40.84 -9.06
CA ILE A 298 -1.39 -40.10 -7.83
C ILE A 298 -2.40 -40.54 -6.77
N ASP A 299 -1.90 -41.26 -5.78
CA ASP A 299 -2.66 -41.83 -4.65
C ASP A 299 -2.34 -41.03 -3.39
N TYR A 300 -3.28 -40.93 -2.45
CA TYR A 300 -3.05 -40.23 -1.18
C TYR A 300 -3.81 -40.90 -0.02
N GLY A 301 -3.31 -40.70 1.19
CA GLY A 301 -3.88 -41.34 2.37
C GLY A 301 -3.17 -40.97 3.67
N ASP A 302 -3.36 -41.80 4.69
CA ASP A 302 -2.84 -41.63 6.04
C ASP A 302 -2.22 -42.94 6.60
N ALA A 303 -1.96 -42.99 7.91
CA ALA A 303 -1.43 -44.19 8.55
C ALA A 303 -2.37 -45.42 8.49
N SER A 304 -3.67 -45.23 8.22
CA SER A 304 -4.66 -46.32 8.12
C SER A 304 -4.72 -46.96 6.72
N GLY A 305 -4.38 -46.22 5.67
CA GLY A 305 -4.37 -46.71 4.30
C GLY A 305 -4.51 -45.62 3.24
N GLN A 306 -4.84 -46.04 2.02
CA GLN A 306 -5.20 -45.12 0.93
C GLN A 306 -6.60 -44.55 1.16
N LEU A 307 -6.73 -43.23 1.13
CA LEU A 307 -8.00 -42.51 1.27
C LEU A 307 -8.57 -42.05 -0.08
N GLY A 308 -7.73 -41.86 -1.10
CA GLY A 308 -8.18 -41.49 -2.43
C GLY A 308 -7.10 -41.57 -3.51
N SER A 309 -7.48 -41.17 -4.72
CA SER A 309 -6.59 -41.01 -5.87
C SER A 309 -7.08 -39.87 -6.78
N ILE A 310 -6.18 -39.30 -7.58
CA ILE A 310 -6.51 -38.29 -8.59
C ILE A 310 -6.90 -38.99 -9.89
N ASP A 311 -8.02 -38.58 -10.49
CA ASP A 311 -8.41 -39.06 -11.82
C ASP A 311 -7.51 -38.47 -12.92
N MET A 312 -6.65 -39.32 -13.48
CA MET A 312 -5.74 -38.96 -14.56
C MET A 312 -6.45 -38.73 -15.92
N ALA A 313 -7.74 -39.03 -16.05
CA ALA A 313 -8.53 -38.57 -17.20
C ALA A 313 -8.78 -37.05 -17.19
N GLY A 314 -8.53 -36.37 -16.06
CA GLY A 314 -8.62 -34.93 -15.89
C GLY A 314 -9.94 -34.43 -15.32
N ALA A 315 -10.81 -35.31 -14.79
CA ALA A 315 -12.01 -34.89 -14.09
C ALA A 315 -11.73 -34.57 -12.62
N GLN A 316 -12.46 -33.62 -12.05
CA GLN A 316 -12.34 -33.26 -10.64
C GLN A 316 -13.20 -34.21 -9.79
N VAL A 317 -12.58 -35.23 -9.20
CA VAL A 317 -13.24 -36.21 -8.33
C VAL A 317 -12.93 -35.87 -6.87
N GLY A 318 -13.96 -35.63 -6.05
CA GLY A 318 -13.79 -35.37 -4.62
C GLY A 318 -13.03 -34.08 -4.25
N GLY A 319 -12.79 -33.17 -5.20
CA GLY A 319 -12.03 -31.93 -4.99
C GLY A 319 -10.52 -32.04 -5.19
N SER A 320 -9.97 -33.26 -5.30
CA SER A 320 -8.57 -33.52 -5.66
C SER A 320 -8.41 -33.53 -7.19
N CYS A 321 -7.42 -32.82 -7.73
CA CYS A 321 -7.18 -32.75 -9.17
C CYS A 321 -5.77 -32.24 -9.53
N LEU A 322 -5.36 -32.49 -10.79
CA LEU A 322 -4.27 -31.74 -11.41
C LEU A 322 -4.74 -30.31 -11.75
N ILE A 323 -3.90 -29.31 -11.50
CA ILE A 323 -4.21 -27.92 -11.87
C ILE A 323 -3.64 -27.65 -13.25
N ILE A 324 -4.51 -27.73 -14.27
CA ILE A 324 -4.15 -27.71 -15.68
C ILE A 324 -4.57 -26.40 -16.37
N ASP A 325 -3.58 -25.67 -16.91
CA ASP A 325 -3.78 -24.57 -17.86
C ASP A 325 -2.52 -24.47 -18.73
N SER A 326 -2.64 -24.75 -20.03
CA SER A 326 -1.50 -24.83 -20.94
C SER A 326 -0.83 -23.50 -21.26
N GLN A 327 -1.39 -22.35 -20.85
CA GLN A 327 -0.72 -21.05 -20.95
C GLN A 327 0.24 -20.78 -19.78
N PHE A 328 0.03 -21.47 -18.65
CA PHE A 328 0.64 -21.12 -17.37
C PHE A 328 1.41 -22.28 -16.72
N MET A 329 0.91 -23.52 -16.86
CA MET A 329 1.39 -24.72 -16.17
C MET A 329 2.01 -25.71 -17.15
N ASN A 330 3.04 -26.43 -16.70
CA ASN A 330 3.79 -27.41 -17.50
C ASN A 330 3.26 -28.84 -17.38
N TRP A 331 1.92 -28.99 -17.40
CA TRP A 331 1.25 -30.29 -17.51
C TRP A 331 0.82 -30.55 -18.97
N GLN A 332 1.22 -31.69 -19.54
CA GLN A 332 0.71 -32.16 -20.83
C GLN A 332 0.21 -33.61 -20.75
N ARG A 333 -1.00 -33.89 -21.26
CA ARG A 333 -1.51 -35.27 -21.35
C ARG A 333 -0.80 -36.02 -22.48
N VAL A 334 -0.35 -37.24 -22.17
CA VAL A 334 0.31 -38.14 -23.11
C VAL A 334 -0.59 -39.35 -23.34
N ALA A 335 -1.20 -39.40 -24.53
CA ALA A 335 -1.99 -40.55 -24.96
C ALA A 335 -1.06 -41.71 -25.34
N SER A 336 -1.20 -42.84 -24.66
CA SER A 336 -0.50 -44.09 -24.97
C SER A 336 -1.40 -45.03 -25.75
N SER A 337 -0.85 -45.74 -26.73
CA SER A 337 -1.58 -46.74 -27.52
C SER A 337 -1.64 -48.13 -26.87
N THR A 338 -0.94 -48.34 -25.73
CA THR A 338 -0.77 -49.66 -25.11
C THR A 338 -0.84 -49.67 -23.58
N ASN A 339 -1.14 -48.54 -22.92
CA ASN A 339 -1.42 -48.49 -21.48
C ASN A 339 -2.21 -47.22 -21.12
N ALA A 340 -2.68 -47.12 -19.87
CA ALA A 340 -3.53 -46.02 -19.37
C ALA A 340 -2.98 -44.61 -19.64
N ASP A 341 -3.90 -43.63 -19.76
CA ASP A 341 -3.59 -42.21 -19.91
C ASP A 341 -2.61 -41.73 -18.82
N CYS A 342 -1.54 -41.05 -19.23
CA CYS A 342 -0.56 -40.49 -18.32
C CYS A 342 -0.33 -39.00 -18.58
N TRP A 343 0.20 -38.30 -17.59
CA TRP A 343 0.53 -36.88 -17.67
C TRP A 343 2.04 -36.67 -17.59
N ALA A 344 2.53 -35.75 -18.39
CA ALA A 344 3.92 -35.35 -18.45
C ALA A 344 4.15 -34.02 -17.75
N PHE A 345 5.25 -33.93 -17.00
CA PHE A 345 5.86 -32.67 -16.57
C PHE A 345 7.20 -32.48 -17.32
N GLY A 346 7.32 -31.38 -18.06
CA GLY A 346 8.47 -31.04 -18.89
C GLY A 346 8.31 -29.66 -19.52
N ASP A 347 9.24 -29.24 -20.36
CA ASP A 347 9.17 -27.90 -20.98
C ASP A 347 8.12 -27.86 -22.12
N PHE A 348 6.93 -27.39 -21.76
CA PHE A 348 5.78 -27.24 -22.66
C PHE A 348 5.38 -25.77 -22.88
N GLY A 349 6.26 -24.83 -22.50
CA GLY A 349 6.05 -23.38 -22.70
C GLY A 349 5.09 -22.70 -21.71
N GLY A 350 4.67 -23.38 -20.64
CA GLY A 350 3.86 -22.80 -19.57
C GLY A 350 4.66 -21.79 -18.74
N ARG A 351 4.08 -20.59 -18.55
CA ARG A 351 4.75 -19.42 -17.94
C ARG A 351 5.45 -19.68 -16.61
N TYR A 352 4.90 -20.54 -15.75
CA TYR A 352 5.35 -20.74 -14.39
C TYR A 352 6.25 -21.97 -14.19
N GLN A 353 6.54 -22.72 -15.25
CA GLN A 353 7.59 -23.75 -15.26
C GLN A 353 7.42 -24.89 -14.23
N HIS A 354 6.19 -25.07 -13.72
CA HIS A 354 5.83 -26.07 -12.71
C HIS A 354 4.54 -26.82 -13.07
N ALA A 355 4.32 -27.95 -12.42
CA ALA A 355 3.16 -28.82 -12.57
C ALA A 355 2.42 -28.96 -11.21
N PRO A 356 1.50 -28.03 -10.89
CA PRO A 356 0.75 -28.05 -9.63
C PRO A 356 -0.39 -29.08 -9.60
N LEU A 357 -0.73 -29.54 -8.39
CA LEU A 357 -1.82 -30.47 -8.10
C LEU A 357 -2.42 -30.17 -6.71
N GLN A 358 -3.69 -30.50 -6.51
CA GLN A 358 -4.42 -30.29 -5.27
C GLN A 358 -4.94 -31.61 -4.71
N LEU A 359 -4.78 -31.81 -3.41
CA LEU A 359 -5.43 -32.85 -2.62
C LEU A 359 -6.49 -32.20 -1.72
N ALA A 360 -7.70 -32.76 -1.70
CA ALA A 360 -8.77 -32.35 -0.81
C ALA A 360 -9.01 -33.40 0.29
N TRP A 361 -9.21 -32.91 1.52
CA TRP A 361 -9.33 -33.70 2.73
C TRP A 361 -10.68 -33.41 3.40
N PRO A 362 -11.66 -34.33 3.35
CA PRO A 362 -13.01 -34.08 3.85
C PRO A 362 -13.11 -33.65 5.32
N ASN A 363 -12.12 -34.02 6.14
CA ASN A 363 -12.07 -33.75 7.58
C ASN A 363 -10.77 -33.02 8.01
N GLY A 364 -10.10 -32.32 7.09
CA GLY A 364 -8.76 -31.76 7.31
C GLY A 364 -7.62 -32.78 7.10
N VAL A 365 -6.38 -32.31 7.08
CA VAL A 365 -5.19 -33.15 6.82
C VAL A 365 -4.96 -34.11 8.02
N PRO A 366 -4.98 -35.44 7.82
CA PRO A 366 -4.80 -36.39 8.91
C PRO A 366 -3.33 -36.47 9.36
N GLU A 367 -3.11 -36.87 10.62
CA GLU A 367 -1.77 -37.13 11.16
C GLU A 367 -1.12 -38.29 10.37
N GLY A 368 0.15 -38.12 9.97
CA GLY A 368 0.84 -39.08 9.11
C GLY A 368 0.29 -39.16 7.67
N ALA A 369 -0.37 -38.11 7.19
CA ALA A 369 -0.78 -38.00 5.79
C ALA A 369 0.41 -38.18 4.82
N TRP A 370 0.15 -38.76 3.66
CA TRP A 370 1.13 -38.99 2.60
C TRP A 370 0.52 -38.86 1.21
N VAL A 371 1.39 -38.62 0.24
CA VAL A 371 1.09 -38.68 -1.20
C VAL A 371 2.02 -39.71 -1.87
N GLN A 372 1.50 -40.44 -2.84
CA GLN A 372 2.27 -41.41 -3.64
C GLN A 372 2.06 -41.15 -5.13
N LEU A 373 3.15 -40.96 -5.88
CA LEU A 373 3.14 -40.78 -7.32
C LEU A 373 3.73 -42.02 -7.99
N GLN A 374 2.97 -42.64 -8.89
CA GLN A 374 3.51 -43.66 -9.78
C GLN A 374 4.09 -42.96 -11.02
N LEU A 375 5.41 -42.94 -11.12
CA LEU A 375 6.11 -42.09 -12.08
C LEU A 375 7.24 -42.81 -12.83
N ARG A 376 7.63 -42.23 -13.97
CA ARG A 376 8.85 -42.56 -14.69
C ARG A 376 9.70 -41.30 -14.76
N ASN A 377 10.90 -41.36 -14.19
CA ASN A 377 11.78 -40.22 -14.00
C ASN A 377 12.10 -39.52 -15.33
N SER A 378 12.43 -38.23 -15.25
CA SER A 378 13.12 -37.58 -16.36
C SER A 378 14.57 -38.07 -16.44
N PRO A 379 15.09 -38.42 -17.63
CA PRO A 379 16.52 -38.65 -17.83
C PRO A 379 17.31 -37.34 -18.00
N SER A 380 16.64 -36.18 -18.07
CA SER A 380 17.28 -34.89 -18.39
C SER A 380 17.63 -34.05 -17.16
N HIS A 381 16.76 -34.00 -16.14
CA HIS A 381 17.00 -33.20 -14.94
C HIS A 381 16.18 -33.69 -13.74
N PRO A 382 16.67 -33.58 -12.48
CA PRO A 382 15.89 -33.92 -11.29
C PRO A 382 14.67 -33.02 -11.12
N VAL A 383 13.64 -33.57 -10.46
CA VAL A 383 12.37 -32.90 -10.19
C VAL A 383 12.10 -32.94 -8.69
N LEU A 384 11.75 -31.80 -8.10
CA LEU A 384 11.30 -31.66 -6.73
C LEU A 384 9.79 -31.85 -6.67
N LEU A 385 9.32 -32.67 -5.72
CA LEU A 385 7.95 -32.68 -5.25
C LEU A 385 7.88 -31.80 -4.00
N GLU A 386 7.04 -30.78 -4.02
CA GLU A 386 6.95 -29.78 -2.95
C GLU A 386 5.50 -29.58 -2.50
N GLN A 387 5.30 -29.35 -1.20
CA GLN A 387 4.04 -28.99 -0.57
C GLN A 387 4.03 -27.49 -0.27
N TYR A 388 2.92 -26.81 -0.54
CA TYR A 388 2.72 -25.43 -0.09
C TYR A 388 2.43 -25.40 1.41
N ASP A 389 3.23 -24.63 2.14
CA ASP A 389 2.98 -24.27 3.53
C ASP A 389 2.10 -22.99 3.54
N PRO A 390 0.84 -23.05 4.02
CA PRO A 390 -0.04 -21.90 4.06
C PRO A 390 0.28 -20.90 5.18
N GLU A 391 1.06 -21.30 6.20
CA GLU A 391 1.46 -20.45 7.33
C GLU A 391 2.74 -19.66 6.97
N GLN A 392 3.71 -20.34 6.35
CA GLN A 392 4.96 -19.72 5.89
C GLN A 392 4.86 -19.10 4.48
N GLY A 393 3.83 -19.44 3.70
CA GLY A 393 3.59 -18.91 2.35
C GLY A 393 4.58 -19.38 1.28
N VAL A 394 5.36 -20.42 1.58
CA VAL A 394 6.42 -20.99 0.71
C VAL A 394 6.09 -22.42 0.30
N TYR A 395 6.88 -22.98 -0.61
CA TYR A 395 6.84 -24.42 -0.92
C TYR A 395 8.00 -25.12 -0.22
N CYS A 396 7.67 -26.15 0.56
CA CYS A 396 8.61 -27.01 1.26
C CYS A 396 8.84 -28.29 0.44
N THR A 397 10.10 -28.64 0.18
CA THR A 397 10.42 -29.86 -0.58
C THR A 397 10.11 -31.12 0.24
N LEU A 398 9.23 -31.98 -0.28
CA LEU A 398 8.90 -33.27 0.32
C LEU A 398 9.83 -34.38 -0.15
N ALA A 399 10.19 -34.37 -1.43
CA ALA A 399 11.05 -35.38 -2.04
C ALA A 399 11.76 -34.84 -3.29
N GLU A 400 12.97 -35.35 -3.54
CA GLU A 400 13.68 -35.16 -4.81
C GLU A 400 13.59 -36.44 -5.66
N ILE A 401 13.17 -36.28 -6.92
CA ILE A 401 13.13 -37.33 -7.93
C ILE A 401 14.38 -37.16 -8.80
N ALA A 402 15.38 -38.00 -8.54
CA ALA A 402 16.65 -37.97 -9.28
C ALA A 402 16.46 -38.19 -10.78
N ALA A 403 17.34 -37.60 -11.60
CA ALA A 403 17.36 -37.88 -13.04
C ALA A 403 17.80 -39.33 -13.29
N ASP A 404 17.00 -40.09 -14.03
CA ASP A 404 17.27 -41.50 -14.36
C ASP A 404 16.76 -41.85 -15.77
N ASN A 405 17.53 -42.69 -16.47
CA ASN A 405 17.25 -43.17 -17.81
C ASN A 405 16.95 -44.68 -17.86
N SER A 406 16.69 -45.34 -16.72
CA SER A 406 16.27 -46.74 -16.66
C SER A 406 14.97 -47.04 -17.42
N GLN A 407 14.17 -46.00 -17.72
CA GLN A 407 12.82 -46.09 -18.30
C GLN A 407 11.83 -46.94 -17.48
N THR A 408 12.16 -47.25 -16.22
CA THR A 408 11.32 -48.02 -15.31
C THR A 408 10.27 -47.15 -14.62
N TRP A 409 9.15 -47.77 -14.22
CA TRP A 409 8.16 -47.11 -13.37
C TRP A 409 8.52 -47.34 -11.90
N ILE A 410 8.49 -46.26 -11.11
CA ILE A 410 8.73 -46.29 -9.67
C ILE A 410 7.55 -45.65 -8.93
N ASP A 411 7.36 -46.08 -7.68
CA ASP A 411 6.37 -45.51 -6.77
C ASP A 411 7.08 -44.61 -5.76
N LEU A 412 6.94 -43.29 -5.91
CA LEU A 412 7.48 -42.31 -4.97
C LEU A 412 6.42 -41.99 -3.91
N ARG A 413 6.63 -42.40 -2.66
CA ARG A 413 5.78 -42.02 -1.53
C ARG A 413 6.48 -41.00 -0.63
N ALA A 414 5.82 -39.88 -0.36
CA ALA A 414 6.33 -38.81 0.48
C ALA A 414 5.33 -38.45 1.60
N PRO A 415 5.78 -38.28 2.86
CA PRO A 415 4.94 -37.79 3.95
C PRO A 415 4.63 -36.31 3.76
N LEU A 416 3.46 -35.87 4.23
CA LEU A 416 3.09 -34.46 4.34
C LEU A 416 3.47 -33.94 5.73
N GLN A 417 3.91 -32.68 5.82
CA GLN A 417 4.34 -32.08 7.09
C GLN A 417 3.16 -31.59 7.93
N THR A 418 3.28 -31.69 9.26
CA THR A 418 2.19 -31.43 10.23
C THR A 418 2.57 -30.70 11.54
N GLU A 419 3.84 -30.74 12.03
CA GLU A 419 4.30 -29.98 13.23
C GLU A 419 5.80 -29.57 13.13
N PHE A 420 6.21 -28.50 13.85
CA PHE A 420 7.58 -27.92 13.89
C PHE A 420 7.97 -27.43 15.33
N THR A 421 9.25 -27.42 15.79
CA THR A 421 9.58 -27.24 17.26
C THR A 421 10.97 -26.62 17.62
N LEU A 422 11.09 -25.91 18.79
CA LEU A 422 12.34 -25.27 19.32
C LEU A 422 12.43 -25.04 20.87
N GLY A 423 13.58 -24.55 21.41
CA GLY A 423 13.91 -24.53 22.87
C GLY A 423 14.74 -23.34 23.45
N ARG A 424 14.99 -23.34 24.78
CA ARG A 424 15.34 -22.19 25.69
C ARG A 424 16.75 -22.27 26.35
N ASN A 425 17.32 -21.37 27.19
CA ASN A 425 16.91 -20.12 27.90
C ASN A 425 18.12 -19.27 28.44
N LEU A 426 18.07 -17.92 28.45
CA LEU A 426 18.85 -17.00 29.37
C LEU A 426 18.39 -15.50 29.35
N ARG A 427 17.15 -15.21 28.92
CA ARG A 427 16.80 -13.94 28.24
C ARG A 427 15.80 -13.03 28.98
N ALA A 428 15.41 -13.38 30.21
CA ALA A 428 14.09 -13.03 30.73
C ALA A 428 13.93 -11.59 31.29
N ASP A 429 14.93 -11.03 31.95
CA ASP A 429 14.72 -9.88 32.84
C ASP A 429 14.61 -8.53 32.10
N LEU A 430 15.25 -8.38 30.93
CA LEU A 430 15.15 -7.15 30.11
C LEU A 430 13.81 -7.03 29.36
N LEU A 431 13.11 -8.14 29.18
CA LEU A 431 11.82 -8.20 28.46
C LEU A 431 10.62 -7.97 29.39
N ALA A 432 10.78 -8.20 30.70
CA ALA A 432 9.68 -8.17 31.67
C ALA A 432 9.09 -6.76 31.92
N ASP A 433 9.91 -5.71 31.79
CA ASP A 433 9.52 -4.30 32.02
C ASP A 433 8.91 -3.61 30.79
N LEU A 434 8.66 -4.36 29.71
CA LEU A 434 8.08 -3.86 28.47
C LEU A 434 6.59 -4.24 28.39
N GLN A 435 5.72 -3.23 28.47
CA GLN A 435 4.28 -3.42 28.29
C GLN A 435 3.96 -3.70 26.82
N GLU A 436 3.24 -4.79 26.55
CA GLU A 436 2.60 -5.02 25.25
C GLU A 436 1.63 -3.87 24.96
N LEU A 437 1.78 -3.23 23.80
CA LEU A 437 0.85 -2.20 23.33
C LEU A 437 -0.24 -2.83 22.47
N SER A 438 -1.49 -2.76 22.94
CA SER A 438 -2.66 -2.96 22.09
C SER A 438 -2.98 -1.65 21.35
N SER A 439 -2.45 -1.46 20.13
CA SER A 439 -2.74 -0.29 19.30
C SER A 439 -3.07 -0.64 17.84
N ASP A 440 -3.95 0.18 17.23
CA ASP A 440 -4.38 0.06 15.82
C ASP A 440 -3.33 0.62 14.82
N ASP A 441 -2.14 0.98 15.28
CA ASP A 441 -1.05 1.64 14.53
C ASP A 441 0.16 0.73 14.28
N ARG A 442 -0.10 -0.57 14.31
CA ARG A 442 0.88 -1.65 14.12
C ARG A 442 0.64 -2.35 12.77
N TYR A 443 1.70 -2.54 12.00
CA TYR A 443 1.64 -3.04 10.62
C TYR A 443 2.82 -3.95 10.29
N GLY A 444 2.63 -4.92 9.40
CA GLY A 444 3.67 -5.86 8.97
C GLY A 444 3.14 -7.29 8.90
N SER A 445 3.96 -8.21 8.41
CA SER A 445 3.55 -9.62 8.25
C SER A 445 3.35 -10.39 9.56
N GLY A 446 3.88 -9.91 10.69
CA GLY A 446 3.75 -10.55 11.99
C GLY A 446 4.77 -11.66 12.32
N GLU A 447 5.49 -12.19 11.33
CA GLU A 447 6.47 -13.29 11.47
C GLU A 447 7.57 -13.03 12.52
N VAL A 448 8.00 -11.77 12.65
CA VAL A 448 8.62 -11.27 13.89
C VAL A 448 7.76 -10.15 14.40
N ARG A 449 7.28 -10.28 15.63
CA ARG A 449 6.48 -9.29 16.33
C ARG A 449 7.35 -8.44 17.23
N ILE A 450 7.24 -7.12 17.14
CA ILE A 450 7.79 -6.22 18.16
C ILE A 450 6.86 -6.29 19.37
N THR A 451 7.29 -6.99 20.41
CA THR A 451 6.53 -7.14 21.67
C THR A 451 6.66 -5.93 22.58
N GLY A 452 7.72 -5.15 22.43
CA GLY A 452 7.94 -3.96 23.24
C GLY A 452 9.07 -3.08 22.73
N PHE A 453 9.06 -1.84 23.18
CA PHE A 453 10.14 -0.89 22.89
C PHE A 453 10.32 0.09 24.06
N GLY A 454 11.56 0.46 24.34
CA GLY A 454 11.87 1.40 25.40
C GLY A 454 13.28 1.99 25.27
N PHE A 455 13.43 3.21 25.78
CA PHE A 455 14.75 3.84 25.98
C PHE A 455 15.24 3.60 27.41
N PHE A 456 16.55 3.60 27.57
CA PHE A 456 17.27 3.33 28.81
C PHE A 456 18.43 4.32 28.95
N ASP A 457 18.73 4.71 30.19
CA ASP A 457 19.94 5.47 30.50
C ASP A 457 21.20 4.58 30.53
N ALA A 458 22.39 5.19 30.65
CA ALA A 458 23.66 4.48 30.77
C ALA A 458 23.71 3.47 31.95
N GLY A 459 22.84 3.60 32.95
CA GLY A 459 22.71 2.68 34.08
C GLY A 459 21.76 1.52 33.82
N GLY A 460 21.17 1.41 32.62
CA GLY A 460 20.21 0.37 32.27
C GLY A 460 18.81 0.58 32.87
N THR A 461 18.50 1.78 33.39
CA THR A 461 17.15 2.09 33.90
C THR A 461 16.28 2.61 32.75
N ARG A 462 15.06 2.05 32.59
CA ARG A 462 14.11 2.51 31.56
C ARG A 462 13.72 3.97 31.78
N ARG A 463 13.78 4.80 30.73
CA ARG A 463 13.44 6.23 30.74
C ARG A 463 12.51 6.60 29.59
N HIS A 464 11.55 7.48 29.87
CA HIS A 464 10.77 8.20 28.86
C HIS A 464 11.28 9.64 28.66
N THR A 465 12.32 10.03 29.40
CA THR A 465 12.97 11.33 29.32
C THR A 465 14.48 11.14 29.39
N LEU A 466 15.19 11.56 28.35
CA LEU A 466 16.65 11.50 28.22
C LEU A 466 17.24 12.92 28.24
N ILE A 467 18.56 13.02 28.35
CA ILE A 467 19.29 14.29 28.33
C ILE A 467 20.21 14.30 27.11
N THR A 468 20.19 15.39 26.32
CA THR A 468 21.09 15.55 25.18
C THR A 468 22.55 15.47 25.65
N GLY A 469 23.39 14.70 24.96
CA GLY A 469 24.81 14.54 25.25
C GLY A 469 25.13 13.44 26.25
N GLU A 470 24.15 12.88 26.97
CA GLU A 470 24.37 11.71 27.82
C GLU A 470 24.32 10.40 27.01
N PRO A 471 24.98 9.32 27.45
CA PRO A 471 24.83 8.01 26.83
C PRO A 471 23.46 7.41 27.16
N ALA A 472 22.74 6.96 26.14
CA ALA A 472 21.47 6.25 26.25
C ALA A 472 21.43 5.09 25.25
N PHE A 473 20.51 4.16 25.42
CA PHE A 473 20.24 3.12 24.43
C PHE A 473 18.74 2.85 24.32
N ALA A 474 18.30 2.21 23.25
CA ALA A 474 16.96 1.65 23.14
C ALA A 474 17.01 0.14 22.95
N VAL A 475 15.94 -0.54 23.38
CA VAL A 475 15.75 -1.98 23.14
C VAL A 475 14.43 -2.18 22.40
N ILE A 476 14.51 -2.90 21.29
CA ILE A 476 13.37 -3.44 20.55
C ILE A 476 13.19 -4.89 21.01
N ALA A 477 12.23 -5.15 21.89
CA ALA A 477 11.87 -6.53 22.23
C ALA A 477 11.06 -7.14 21.08
N PHE A 478 11.36 -8.39 20.78
CA PHE A 478 10.67 -9.13 19.73
C PHE A 478 10.29 -10.55 20.16
N ASP A 479 9.31 -11.10 19.46
CA ASP A 479 8.89 -12.51 19.50
C ASP A 479 8.79 -12.97 18.04
N ALA A 480 9.74 -13.81 17.61
CA ALA A 480 9.78 -14.38 16.28
C ALA A 480 9.18 -15.79 16.35
N ASP A 481 7.95 -15.92 15.83
CA ASP A 481 7.20 -17.19 15.80
C ASP A 481 7.90 -18.24 14.91
N GLN A 482 8.79 -17.80 14.01
CA GLN A 482 9.66 -18.61 13.14
C GLN A 482 11.05 -17.96 12.96
N VAL A 483 12.03 -18.71 12.43
CA VAL A 483 13.36 -18.16 12.09
C VAL A 483 13.23 -17.11 10.99
N VAL A 484 13.62 -15.88 11.29
CA VAL A 484 13.58 -14.78 10.33
C VAL A 484 14.99 -14.33 9.98
N LEU A 485 15.34 -14.49 8.70
CA LEU A 485 16.66 -14.24 8.15
C LEU A 485 16.84 -12.78 7.73
N ASP A 486 18.03 -12.25 8.01
CA ASP A 486 18.49 -10.91 7.64
C ASP A 486 17.55 -9.71 7.92
N PRO A 487 16.80 -9.66 9.05
CA PRO A 487 15.98 -8.50 9.35
C PRO A 487 16.83 -7.24 9.54
N ILE A 488 16.24 -6.11 9.16
CA ILE A 488 16.83 -4.77 9.19
C ILE A 488 16.10 -3.94 10.24
N PRO A 489 16.62 -3.87 11.48
CA PRO A 489 16.10 -2.97 12.51
C PRO A 489 16.24 -1.50 12.15
N VAL A 490 15.19 -0.75 12.44
CA VAL A 490 15.10 0.70 12.22
C VAL A 490 14.43 1.37 13.41
N VAL A 491 15.01 2.47 13.87
CA VAL A 491 14.38 3.41 14.81
C VAL A 491 14.35 4.78 14.14
N ALA A 492 13.16 5.36 14.01
CA ALA A 492 12.95 6.68 13.41
C ALA A 492 12.25 7.59 14.42
N ILE A 493 12.80 8.78 14.64
CA ILE A 493 12.32 9.76 15.62
C ILE A 493 11.78 10.97 14.88
N TYR A 494 10.55 11.33 15.22
CA TYR A 494 9.75 12.38 14.62
C TYR A 494 9.39 13.44 15.65
N ARG A 495 9.22 14.68 15.20
CA ARG A 495 8.48 15.70 15.98
C ARG A 495 6.97 15.45 15.90
N PRO A 496 6.17 16.01 16.83
CA PRO A 496 4.71 15.99 16.77
C PRO A 496 4.12 16.62 15.50
N ASP A 497 4.90 17.47 14.80
CA ASP A 497 4.54 18.04 13.50
C ASP A 497 4.72 17.08 12.31
N GLY A 498 5.22 15.86 12.55
CA GLY A 498 5.46 14.82 11.54
C GLY A 498 6.85 14.82 10.93
N THR A 499 7.70 15.82 11.20
CA THR A 499 9.08 15.91 10.68
C THR A 499 9.97 14.82 11.26
N CYS A 500 10.57 13.97 10.40
CA CYS A 500 11.63 13.05 10.81
C CYS A 500 12.90 13.85 11.15
N VAL A 501 13.39 13.73 12.38
CA VAL A 501 14.58 14.46 12.87
C VAL A 501 15.81 13.59 13.04
N MET A 502 15.63 12.27 13.20
CA MET A 502 16.72 11.30 13.32
C MET A 502 16.20 9.94 12.87
N GLN A 503 16.98 9.23 12.05
CA GLN A 503 16.70 7.86 11.67
C GLN A 503 17.99 7.05 11.77
N VAL A 504 17.93 5.91 12.46
CA VAL A 504 19.02 4.95 12.54
C VAL A 504 18.57 3.62 11.97
N ILE A 505 19.42 3.03 11.13
CA ILE A 505 19.15 1.80 10.38
C ILE A 505 20.36 0.88 10.58
N ALA A 506 20.13 -0.35 11.03
CA ALA A 506 21.21 -1.30 11.33
C ALA A 506 22.18 -1.51 10.14
N SER A 507 21.64 -1.77 8.95
CA SER A 507 22.42 -2.05 7.75
C SER A 507 23.27 -0.86 7.28
N LEU A 508 22.78 0.38 7.42
CA LEU A 508 23.57 1.59 7.16
C LEU A 508 24.63 1.86 8.23
N SER A 509 24.44 1.31 9.44
CA SER A 509 25.41 1.35 10.54
C SER A 509 26.47 0.23 10.44
N GLY A 510 26.42 -0.60 9.39
CA GLY A 510 27.32 -1.73 9.17
C GLY A 510 26.95 -3.00 9.97
N GLN A 511 25.87 -2.99 10.76
CA GLN A 511 25.41 -4.17 11.50
C GLN A 511 24.43 -4.98 10.66
N ARG A 512 24.60 -6.31 10.66
CA ARG A 512 23.71 -7.27 9.99
C ARG A 512 23.26 -8.35 10.96
N PHE A 513 21.96 -8.62 11.03
CA PHE A 513 21.37 -9.60 11.92
C PHE A 513 21.06 -10.87 11.12
N VAL A 514 21.97 -11.86 11.12
CA VAL A 514 21.86 -13.03 10.23
C VAL A 514 20.52 -13.76 10.39
N GLN A 515 20.06 -13.94 11.63
CA GLN A 515 18.73 -14.46 11.93
C GLN A 515 18.21 -13.93 13.28
N LEU A 516 16.89 -13.86 13.43
CA LEU A 516 16.16 -13.70 14.69
C LEU A 516 15.22 -14.90 14.90
N GLU A 517 15.07 -15.35 16.14
CA GLU A 517 14.31 -16.56 16.47
C GLU A 517 13.82 -16.54 17.93
N GLY A 518 12.54 -16.86 18.13
CA GLY A 518 11.88 -16.85 19.43
C GLY A 518 11.85 -15.45 20.07
N LYS A 519 11.76 -15.44 21.41
CA LYS A 519 11.82 -14.19 22.20
C LYS A 519 13.25 -13.71 22.37
N GLY A 520 13.48 -12.44 22.07
CA GLY A 520 14.76 -11.76 22.21
C GLY A 520 14.64 -10.25 22.17
N GLY A 521 15.76 -9.54 22.09
CA GLY A 521 15.80 -8.08 21.99
C GLY A 521 16.86 -7.58 21.03
N ILE A 522 16.68 -6.39 20.48
CA ILE A 522 17.68 -5.70 19.67
C ILE A 522 18.02 -4.39 20.36
N ARG A 523 19.28 -4.26 20.77
CA ARG A 523 19.81 -3.05 21.39
C ARG A 523 20.33 -2.11 20.31
N VAL A 524 20.10 -0.81 20.50
CA VAL A 524 20.72 0.27 19.73
C VAL A 524 21.25 1.35 20.66
N ASP A 525 22.54 1.65 20.56
CA ASP A 525 23.24 2.59 21.44
C ASP A 525 23.37 4.00 20.83
N PHE A 526 23.04 4.99 21.64
CA PHE A 526 23.14 6.43 21.37
C PHE A 526 24.16 7.04 22.36
N ALA A 527 25.44 6.82 22.10
CA ALA A 527 26.52 7.20 23.00
C ALA A 527 27.53 8.16 22.31
N PRO A 528 27.40 9.49 22.49
CA PRO A 528 26.34 10.22 23.19
C PRO A 528 25.06 10.39 22.35
N LEU A 529 23.94 10.72 23.00
CA LEU A 529 22.69 11.09 22.35
C LEU A 529 22.77 12.52 21.79
N LEU A 530 22.85 12.67 20.46
CA LEU A 530 22.96 13.98 19.79
C LEU A 530 21.60 14.65 19.51
N LEU A 531 20.48 14.03 19.89
CA LEU A 531 19.14 14.57 19.69
C LEU A 531 18.91 15.80 20.58
N GLY A 532 18.47 16.92 19.99
CA GLY A 532 18.20 18.17 20.70
C GLY A 532 17.00 18.09 21.64
N PRO A 533 16.80 19.10 22.51
CA PRO A 533 15.72 19.11 23.49
C PRO A 533 14.35 19.25 22.82
N GLY A 534 13.34 18.53 23.32
CA GLY A 534 11.99 18.54 22.77
C GLY A 534 11.15 17.32 23.17
N ASP A 535 9.89 17.33 22.75
CA ASP A 535 9.00 16.17 22.80
C ASP A 535 8.96 15.51 21.41
N TYR A 536 9.01 14.19 21.37
CA TYR A 536 9.18 13.38 20.15
C TYR A 536 8.26 12.16 20.14
N LEU A 537 7.93 11.71 18.93
CA LEU A 537 7.26 10.44 18.64
C LEU A 537 8.27 9.52 17.94
N VAL A 538 8.23 8.23 18.24
CA VAL A 538 9.19 7.25 17.72
C VAL A 538 8.45 6.12 17.03
N SER A 539 8.87 5.84 15.79
CA SER A 539 8.51 4.65 15.04
C SER A 539 9.64 3.64 15.15
N VAL A 540 9.29 2.36 15.32
CA VAL A 540 10.24 1.25 15.40
C VAL A 540 9.79 0.15 14.46
N ALA A 541 10.72 -0.44 13.72
CA ALA A 541 10.42 -1.44 12.72
C ALA A 541 11.53 -2.49 12.55
N LEU A 542 11.12 -3.66 12.09
CA LEU A 542 11.97 -4.72 11.57
C LEU A 542 11.61 -4.90 10.09
N PHE A 543 12.48 -4.47 9.17
CA PHE A 543 12.24 -4.62 7.73
C PHE A 543 12.84 -5.93 7.19
N ARG A 544 12.23 -6.50 6.16
CA ARG A 544 12.82 -7.60 5.35
C ARG A 544 13.84 -7.05 4.37
N GLU A 545 13.44 -5.99 3.67
CA GLU A 545 14.23 -5.32 2.65
C GLU A 545 13.99 -3.81 2.77
N LEU A 546 15.06 -3.02 2.82
CA LEU A 546 15.01 -1.57 2.97
C LEU A 546 15.79 -0.89 1.85
N ASN A 547 15.17 -0.73 0.68
CA ASN A 547 15.74 0.00 -0.44
C ASN A 547 15.24 1.46 -0.45
N LEU A 548 16.00 2.36 0.16
CA LEU A 548 15.68 3.80 0.27
C LEU A 548 15.68 4.55 -1.08
N ALA A 549 16.18 3.95 -2.16
CA ALA A 549 16.12 4.50 -3.51
C ALA A 549 14.91 3.99 -4.32
N SER A 550 14.12 3.06 -3.76
CA SER A 550 12.89 2.55 -4.37
C SER A 550 11.71 3.47 -4.12
N ALA A 551 10.81 3.59 -5.09
CA ALA A 551 9.51 4.25 -4.93
C ALA A 551 8.42 3.31 -4.36
N VAL A 552 8.79 2.08 -3.96
CA VAL A 552 7.91 1.07 -3.37
C VAL A 552 8.15 1.03 -1.86
N GLU A 553 7.09 1.00 -1.05
CA GLU A 553 7.18 0.91 0.41
C GLU A 553 7.94 -0.37 0.82
N PRO A 554 8.98 -0.26 1.67
CA PRO A 554 9.81 -1.40 2.06
C PRO A 554 9.03 -2.42 2.89
N SER A 555 9.24 -3.71 2.59
CA SER A 555 8.53 -4.82 3.26
C SER A 555 8.95 -4.93 4.72
N SER A 556 7.99 -4.91 5.65
CA SER A 556 8.22 -5.02 7.10
C SER A 556 7.70 -6.32 7.69
N TYR A 557 8.50 -6.91 8.59
CA TYR A 557 8.07 -7.96 9.50
C TYR A 557 7.05 -7.40 10.49
N ASP A 558 7.41 -6.27 11.12
CA ASP A 558 6.55 -5.47 11.99
C ASP A 558 7.05 -4.03 12.09
N LEU A 559 6.13 -3.09 12.27
CA LEU A 559 6.30 -1.64 12.29
C LEU A 559 5.26 -1.07 13.25
N HIS A 560 5.73 -0.40 14.30
CA HIS A 560 4.92 0.46 15.15
C HIS A 560 5.15 1.89 14.67
N ASP A 561 4.20 2.52 13.98
CA ASP A 561 4.38 3.89 13.49
C ASP A 561 3.99 4.92 14.56
N ARG A 562 4.96 5.75 15.00
CA ARG A 562 4.82 6.87 15.94
C ARG A 562 4.11 6.50 17.26
N CYS A 563 4.14 5.22 17.64
CA CYS A 563 3.45 4.69 18.81
C CYS A 563 4.14 5.00 20.15
N HIS A 564 5.41 5.41 20.13
CA HIS A 564 6.23 5.56 21.35
C HIS A 564 6.60 7.02 21.59
N ALA A 565 6.43 7.52 22.81
CA ALA A 565 6.80 8.89 23.16
C ALA A 565 8.21 8.96 23.78
N LEU A 566 8.98 9.96 23.39
CA LEU A 566 10.29 10.29 23.97
C LEU A 566 10.37 11.78 24.27
N LYS A 567 10.79 12.17 25.47
CA LYS A 567 11.20 13.54 25.79
C LYS A 567 12.72 13.64 25.87
N VAL A 568 13.29 14.73 25.39
CA VAL A 568 14.70 15.05 25.58
C VAL A 568 14.83 16.42 26.23
N LEU A 569 15.69 16.51 27.24
CA LEU A 569 16.01 17.75 27.95
C LEU A 569 17.43 18.21 27.61
N PRO A 570 17.71 19.52 27.63
CA PRO A 570 19.06 20.02 27.46
C PRO A 570 19.92 19.70 28.70
N PRO A 571 21.27 19.67 28.57
CA PRO A 571 22.15 19.59 29.73
C PRO A 571 21.95 20.81 30.64
N SER A 572 22.15 20.63 31.94
CA SER A 572 22.03 21.73 32.91
C SER A 572 22.96 22.89 32.56
N GLY A 573 22.37 24.07 32.29
CA GLY A 573 23.12 25.30 31.97
C GLY A 573 23.59 25.45 30.52
N ILE A 574 23.23 24.52 29.60
CA ILE A 574 23.64 24.57 28.19
C ILE A 574 22.43 24.78 27.29
N HIS A 575 22.43 25.86 26.49
CA HIS A 575 21.43 26.07 25.45
C HIS A 575 21.76 25.25 24.20
N VAL A 576 20.96 24.22 23.93
CA VAL A 576 21.06 23.38 22.72
C VAL A 576 19.91 23.72 21.76
N GLN A 577 20.22 23.88 20.47
CA GLN A 577 19.22 24.13 19.42
C GLN A 577 18.65 22.82 18.84
N ILE A 578 17.42 22.87 18.34
CA ILE A 578 16.72 21.70 17.80
C ILE A 578 16.93 21.60 16.28
N GLY A 579 17.58 20.53 15.80
CA GLY A 579 17.88 20.31 14.39
C GLY A 579 17.45 18.94 13.87
N VAL A 580 17.82 18.65 12.61
CA VAL A 580 17.87 17.28 12.06
C VAL A 580 19.28 16.74 12.33
N VAL A 581 19.37 15.50 12.81
CA VAL A 581 20.60 14.90 13.31
C VAL A 581 20.83 13.54 12.64
N ASN A 582 22.01 13.36 12.06
CA ASN A 582 22.48 12.05 11.62
C ASN A 582 23.36 11.47 12.73
N GLN A 583 22.84 10.45 13.43
CA GLN A 583 23.41 9.90 14.65
C GLN A 583 24.11 8.57 14.33
N PRO A 584 25.42 8.44 14.59
CA PRO A 584 26.09 7.14 14.63
C PRO A 584 25.46 6.30 15.75
N ALA A 585 25.11 5.06 15.44
CA ALA A 585 24.52 4.12 16.39
C ALA A 585 25.19 2.75 16.27
N HIS A 586 25.45 2.12 17.41
CA HIS A 586 25.88 0.73 17.47
C HIS A 586 24.67 -0.17 17.73
N TRP A 587 24.69 -1.39 17.22
CA TRP A 587 23.55 -2.30 17.22
C TRP A 587 23.99 -3.69 17.66
N GLU A 588 23.29 -4.27 18.62
CA GLU A 588 23.61 -5.58 19.22
C GLU A 588 22.35 -6.45 19.31
N LEU A 589 22.51 -7.76 19.06
CA LEU A 589 21.45 -8.73 19.32
C LEU A 589 21.53 -9.14 20.79
N LEU A 590 20.52 -8.75 21.58
CA LEU A 590 20.28 -9.35 22.88
C LEU A 590 19.55 -10.68 22.58
N PRO A 591 20.20 -11.84 22.78
CA PRO A 591 19.58 -13.12 22.49
C PRO A 591 18.25 -13.20 23.22
#